data_AF-A0A924RL81-F1
#
_entry.id   AF-A0A924RL81-F1
#
_cell.length_a   1.000
_cell.length_b   1.000
_cell.length_c   1.000
_cell.angle_alpha   90.00
_cell.angle_beta   90.00
_cell.angle_gamma   90.00
#
_symmetry.space_group_name_H-M   'P 1'
#
loop_
_entity.id
_entity.type
_entity.pdbx_description
1 polymer ?
#
loop_
_entity_poly.entity_id
_entity_poly.type
_entity_poly.pdbx_seq_one_letter_code
_entity_poly.pdbx_strand_id
1 'polypeptide(L)'
;ISLSIIIGVVGEFFGLLFGFIFSSIINIIPFKTASLPTIKTYPINFDVIYYIVSLAFALFTTTIAGLFPALKASKVDPVEIIRGK
;
A
#
# COMPACT_ATOMS: atom_id res chain seq x y z
N ILE A 1 2.04 -18.30 -2.41
CA ILE A 1 2.92 -17.19 -2.88
C ILE A 1 2.34 -16.52 -4.13
N SER A 2 2.10 -17.23 -5.25
CA SER A 2 1.52 -16.63 -6.47
C SER A 2 0.25 -15.79 -6.21
N LEU A 3 -0.73 -16.36 -5.48
CA LEU A 3 -1.95 -15.64 -5.12
C LEU A 3 -1.69 -14.37 -4.29
N SER A 4 -0.78 -14.45 -3.32
CA SER A 4 -0.39 -13.31 -2.48
C SER A 4 0.23 -12.19 -3.29
N ILE A 5 1.03 -12.52 -4.31
CA ILE A 5 1.63 -11.54 -5.22
C ILE A 5 0.55 -10.87 -6.07
N ILE A 6 -0.41 -11.63 -6.62
CA ILE A 6 -1.51 -11.07 -7.42
C ILE A 6 -2.35 -10.10 -6.58
N ILE A 7 -2.71 -10.50 -5.36
CA ILE A 7 -3.47 -9.65 -4.43
C ILE A 7 -2.67 -8.39 -4.07
N GLY A 8 -1.35 -8.52 -3.88
CA GLY A 8 -0.46 -7.40 -3.61
C GLY A 8 -0.43 -6.37 -4.73
N VAL A 9 -0.22 -6.81 -5.97
CA VAL A 9 -0.16 -5.93 -7.14
C VAL A 9 -1.51 -5.24 -7.36
N VAL A 10 -2.62 -5.97 -7.24
CA VAL A 10 -3.97 -5.38 -7.40
C VAL A 10 -4.25 -4.37 -6.28
N GLY A 11 -3.98 -4.74 -5.02
CA GLY A 11 -4.22 -3.86 -3.87
C GLY A 11 -3.39 -2.57 -3.93
N GLU A 12 -2.14 -2.68 -4.38
CA GLU A 12 -1.25 -1.54 -4.59
C GLU A 12 -1.73 -0.61 -5.70
N PHE A 13 -2.17 -1.15 -6.84
CA PHE A 13 -2.74 -0.36 -7.93
C PHE A 13 -3.92 0.48 -7.44
N PHE A 14 -4.85 -0.14 -6.71
CA PHE A 14 -5.97 0.60 -6.10
C PHE A 14 -5.51 1.57 -5.01
N GLY A 15 -4.48 1.22 -4.24
CA GLY A 15 -3.89 2.09 -3.22
C GLY A 15 -3.34 3.40 -3.81
N LEU A 16 -2.57 3.32 -4.90
CA LEU A 16 -2.06 4.50 -5.61
C LEU A 16 -3.19 5.32 -6.22
N LEU A 17 -4.17 4.65 -6.83
CA LEU A 17 -5.33 5.30 -7.44
C LEU A 17 -6.12 6.11 -6.39
N PHE A 18 -6.49 5.48 -5.27
CA PHE A 18 -7.22 6.15 -4.21
C PHE A 18 -6.36 7.23 -3.52
N GLY A 19 -5.08 6.97 -3.29
CA GLY A 19 -4.15 7.97 -2.75
C GLY A 19 -4.06 9.23 -3.60
N PHE A 20 -4.03 9.07 -4.93
CA PHE A 20 -4.05 10.19 -5.88
C PHE A 20 -5.39 10.94 -5.86
N ILE A 21 -6.51 10.22 -5.84
CA ILE A 21 -7.86 10.81 -5.77
C ILE A 21 -8.01 11.64 -4.49
N PHE A 22 -7.67 11.08 -3.33
CA PHE A 22 -7.77 11.79 -2.05
C PHE A 22 -6.85 13.01 -2.01
N SER A 23 -5.61 12.88 -2.51
CA SER A 23 -4.69 14.01 -2.62
C SER A 23 -5.29 15.11 -3.51
N SER A 24 -5.88 14.75 -4.66
CA SER A 24 -6.53 15.72 -5.55
C SER A 24 -7.71 16.44 -4.87
N ILE A 25 -8.51 15.73 -4.08
CA ILE A 25 -9.61 16.32 -3.31
C ILE A 25 -9.09 17.33 -2.28
N ILE A 26 -8.05 16.94 -1.52
CA ILE A 26 -7.47 17.81 -0.48
C ILE A 26 -6.87 19.08 -1.11
N ASN A 27 -6.31 19.00 -2.32
CA ASN A 27 -5.73 20.14 -3.03
C ASN A 27 -6.77 21.23 -3.38
N ILE A 28 -8.05 20.89 -3.40
CA ILE A 28 -9.14 21.84 -3.72
C ILE A 28 -9.64 22.53 -2.44
N ILE A 29 -9.31 22.01 -1.26
CA ILE A 29 -9.79 22.55 0.02
C ILE A 29 -9.17 23.93 0.24
N PRO A 30 -9.99 24.98 0.45
CA PRO A 30 -9.50 26.33 0.67
C PRO A 30 -8.74 26.39 1.99
N PHE A 31 -7.46 26.73 1.91
CA PHE A 31 -6.58 26.87 3.06
C PHE A 31 -6.23 28.34 3.20
N LYS A 32 -6.75 29.00 4.23
CA LYS A 32 -6.39 30.39 4.57
C LYS A 32 -5.56 30.38 5.84
N THR A 33 -4.28 30.71 5.73
CA THR A 33 -3.39 30.89 6.88
C THR A 33 -2.92 32.34 6.96
N ALA A 34 -2.93 32.90 8.17
CA ALA A 34 -2.46 34.26 8.43
C ALA A 34 -0.95 34.42 8.17
N SER A 35 -0.20 33.31 8.12
CA SER A 35 1.25 33.27 7.88
C SER A 35 1.65 33.25 6.40
N LEU A 36 0.79 32.78 5.47
CA LEU A 36 1.10 32.69 4.03
C LEU A 36 -0.12 33.13 3.17
N PRO A 37 -0.31 34.44 2.93
CA PRO A 37 -1.47 34.98 2.20
C PRO A 37 -1.51 34.62 0.70
N THR A 38 -0.41 34.12 0.14
CA THR A 38 -0.32 33.71 -1.29
C THR A 38 -0.88 32.31 -1.55
N ILE A 39 -0.96 31.46 -0.52
CA ILE A 39 -1.43 30.08 -0.64
C ILE A 39 -2.92 30.06 -0.29
N LYS A 40 -3.77 29.83 -1.30
CA LYS A 40 -5.24 29.82 -1.16
C LYS A 40 -5.84 28.42 -0.99
N THR A 41 -5.07 27.40 -1.33
CA THR A 41 -5.47 25.98 -1.27
C THR A 41 -4.44 25.20 -0.46
N TYR A 42 -4.81 24.03 0.03
CA TYR A 42 -3.88 23.21 0.81
C TYR A 42 -2.68 22.79 -0.06
N PRO A 43 -1.44 23.15 0.31
CA PRO A 43 -0.27 22.89 -0.54
C PRO A 43 0.11 21.41 -0.46
N ILE A 44 -0.35 20.63 -1.44
CA ILE A 44 0.02 19.21 -1.58
C ILE A 44 1.20 19.08 -2.50
N ASN A 45 2.19 18.31 -2.06
CA ASN A 45 3.30 17.91 -2.90
C ASN A 45 2.98 16.58 -3.60
N PHE A 46 2.92 16.61 -4.93
CA PHE A 46 2.68 15.44 -5.78
C PHE A 46 3.98 14.79 -6.27
N ASP A 47 5.07 14.94 -5.52
CA ASP A 47 6.37 14.38 -5.90
C ASP A 47 6.27 12.86 -6.11
N VAL A 48 6.78 12.41 -7.25
CA VAL A 48 6.69 11.01 -7.70
C VAL A 48 7.38 10.06 -6.71
N ILE A 49 8.33 10.58 -5.93
CA ILE A 49 9.07 9.81 -4.93
C ILE A 49 8.13 9.19 -3.87
N TYR A 50 7.05 9.87 -3.48
CA TYR A 50 6.11 9.33 -2.49
C TYR A 50 5.35 8.12 -3.04
N TYR A 51 5.00 8.15 -4.33
CA TYR A 51 4.34 7.04 -5.01
C TYR A 51 5.30 5.85 -5.15
N ILE A 52 6.56 6.08 -5.53
CA ILE A 52 7.58 5.04 -5.65
C ILE A 52 7.86 4.37 -4.29
N VAL A 53 8.00 5.16 -3.22
CA VAL A 53 8.24 4.62 -1.88
C VAL A 53 7.03 3.80 -1.41
N SER A 54 5.82 4.30 -1.63
CA SER A 54 4.60 3.56 -1.28
C SER A 54 4.47 2.24 -2.06
N LEU A 55 4.87 2.24 -3.34
CA LEU A 55 4.89 1.07 -4.20
C LEU A 55 5.87 0.02 -3.66
N ALA A 56 7.13 0.42 -3.47
CA ALA A 56 8.17 -0.45 -2.93
C ALA A 56 7.79 -1.04 -1.57
N PHE A 57 7.20 -0.24 -0.69
CA PHE A 57 6.75 -0.68 0.63
C PHE A 57 5.59 -1.67 0.56
N ALA A 58 4.59 -1.43 -0.29
CA ALA A 58 3.43 -2.30 -0.46
C ALA A 58 3.82 -3.69 -1.02
N LEU A 59 4.70 -3.72 -2.02
CA LEU A 59 5.22 -4.98 -2.59
C LEU A 59 6.06 -5.76 -1.58
N PHE A 60 6.92 -5.06 -0.85
CA PHE A 60 7.77 -5.69 0.18
C PHE A 60 6.93 -6.31 1.29
N THR A 61 5.98 -5.56 1.84
CA THR A 61 5.11 -6.02 2.93
C THR A 61 4.21 -7.18 2.49
N THR A 62 3.60 -7.10 1.30
CA THR A 62 2.73 -8.18 0.80
C THR A 62 3.50 -9.45 0.50
N THR A 63 4.72 -9.32 -0.04
CA THR A 63 5.59 -10.47 -0.31
C THR A 63 5.96 -11.17 0.99
N ILE A 64 6.35 -10.44 2.03
CA ILE A 64 6.66 -11.01 3.34
C ILE A 64 5.43 -11.69 3.96
N ALA A 65 4.28 -11.01 3.92
CA ALA A 65 3.02 -11.53 4.46
C ALA A 65 2.58 -12.83 3.76
N GLY A 66 2.84 -12.98 2.46
CA GLY A 66 2.56 -14.21 1.72
C GLY A 66 3.63 -15.29 1.88
N LEU A 67 4.89 -14.91 2.05
CA LEU A 67 6.04 -15.82 2.08
C LEU A 67 6.17 -16.52 3.43
N PHE A 68 6.08 -15.80 4.54
CA PHE A 68 6.26 -16.37 5.88
C PHE A 68 5.29 -17.52 6.21
N PRO A 69 3.96 -17.40 6.01
CA PRO A 69 3.05 -18.50 6.24
C PRO A 69 3.28 -19.65 5.26
N ALA A 70 3.62 -19.35 3.99
CA ALA A 70 3.91 -20.39 3.00
C ALA A 70 5.15 -21.23 3.37
N LEU A 71 6.22 -20.58 3.86
CA LEU A 71 7.42 -21.25 4.35
C LEU A 71 7.17 -22.05 5.63
N LYS A 72 6.25 -21.56 6.49
CA LYS A 72 5.86 -22.30 7.70
C LYS A 72 5.05 -23.54 7.32
N ALA A 73 4.09 -23.41 6.41
CA ALA A 73 3.25 -24.52 5.95
C ALA A 73 4.03 -25.59 5.19
N SER A 74 5.05 -25.22 4.41
CA SER A 74 5.87 -26.18 3.67
C SER A 74 6.73 -27.11 4.56
N LYS A 75 6.87 -26.77 5.84
CA LYS A 75 7.65 -27.55 6.82
C LYS A 75 6.78 -28.46 7.69
N VAL A 76 5.45 -28.37 7.58
CA VAL A 76 4.52 -29.22 8.34
C VAL A 76 4.40 -30.57 7.63
N ASP A 77 4.41 -31.66 8.40
CA ASP A 77 4.27 -33.01 7.86
C ASP A 77 2.87 -33.18 7.24
N PRO A 78 2.74 -33.63 5.98
CA PRO A 78 1.45 -33.92 5.35
C PRO A 78 0.54 -34.82 6.18
N VAL A 79 1.11 -35.75 6.97
CA VAL A 79 0.34 -36.64 7.83
C VAL A 79 -0.29 -35.88 9.00
N GLU A 80 0.39 -34.88 9.56
CA GLU A 80 -0.19 -34.00 10.59
C GLU A 80 -1.34 -33.18 10.01
N ILE A 81 -1.17 -32.66 8.78
CA ILE A 81 -2.21 -31.89 8.07
C ILE A 81 -3.48 -32.73 7.86
N ILE A 82 -3.34 -33.97 7.39
CA ILE A 82 -4.49 -34.87 7.13
C ILE A 82 -5.16 -35.32 8.45
N ARG A 83 -4.38 -35.48 9.52
CA ARG A 83 -4.90 -35.90 10.84
C ARG A 83 -5.52 -34.74 11.63
N GLY A 84 -5.38 -33.50 11.15
CA GLY A 84 -6.01 -32.31 11.73
C GLY A 84 -5.51 -31.96 13.14
N LYS A 85 -4.26 -32.29 13.45
CA LYS A 85 -3.61 -31.94 14.72
C LYS A 85 -2.75 -30.69 14.58
#